data_AF-A0A8T5MHM6-F1
#
_entry.id   AF-A0A8T5MHM6-F1
#
_cell.length_a   1.000
_cell.length_b   1.000
_cell.length_c   1.000
_cell.angle_alpha   90.00
_cell.angle_beta   90.00
_cell.angle_gamma   90.00
#
_symmetry.space_group_name_H-M   'P 1'
#
loop_
_entity.id
_entity.type
_entity.pdbx_description
1 polymer ?
#
loop_
_entity_poly.entity_id
_entity_poly.type
_entity_poly.pdbx_seq_one_letter_code
_entity_poly.pdbx_strand_id
1 'polypeptide(L)'
;MKHNWKITFVLISMFIITQFIGLFVVGHYLQDGNSLPLGLETPQPETQAEYSGFFLTIVFAFIIAILIFFFLTRLKIEFILKAWFLIVVIIALSISLASIFSLFTQYAFTAAIIAAVALAFLKIYGRNFILHNLTELLIYPGIAAVFVPILNIYTV
;
A
#
# COMPACT_ATOMS: atom_id res chain seq x y z
N MET A 1 -10.37 25.72 -17.00
CA MET A 1 -10.13 24.67 -15.99
C MET A 1 -8.62 24.48 -15.86
N LYS A 2 -8.05 24.39 -14.65
CA LYS A 2 -6.58 24.36 -14.44
C LYS A 2 -5.89 23.13 -15.07
N HIS A 3 -6.64 22.10 -15.46
CA HIS A 3 -6.12 20.90 -16.10
C HIS A 3 -6.71 20.71 -17.49
N ASN A 4 -5.87 20.27 -18.42
CA ASN A 4 -6.25 19.87 -19.77
C ASN A 4 -7.05 18.56 -19.70
N TRP A 5 -8.13 18.43 -20.49
CA TRP A 5 -8.98 17.23 -20.55
C TRP A 5 -8.21 15.92 -20.71
N LYS A 6 -7.08 15.96 -21.43
CA LYS A 6 -6.17 14.81 -21.56
C LYS A 6 -5.64 14.31 -20.21
N ILE A 7 -5.24 15.24 -19.33
CA ILE A 7 -4.69 14.91 -18.00
C ILE A 7 -5.80 14.34 -17.10
N THR A 8 -6.99 14.94 -17.14
CA THR A 8 -8.14 14.44 -16.38
C THR A 8 -8.47 13.01 -16.76
N PHE A 9 -8.48 12.69 -18.06
CA PHE A 9 -8.74 11.32 -18.53
C PHE A 9 -7.67 10.33 -18.06
N VAL A 10 -6.39 10.71 -18.08
CA VAL A 10 -5.29 9.88 -17.57
C VAL A 10 -5.47 9.61 -16.07
N LEU A 11 -5.77 10.62 -15.27
CA LEU A 11 -5.96 10.47 -13.82
C LEU A 11 -7.17 9.57 -13.49
N ILE A 12 -8.29 9.75 -14.19
CA ILE A 12 -9.47 8.88 -14.02
C ILE A 12 -9.13 7.44 -14.41
N SER A 13 -8.40 7.25 -15.51
CA SER A 13 -7.97 5.91 -15.94
C SER A 13 -7.07 5.25 -14.91
N MET A 14 -6.07 5.98 -14.38
CA MET A 14 -5.19 5.49 -13.31
C MET A 14 -5.98 5.11 -12.06
N PHE A 15 -6.95 5.94 -11.66
CA PHE A 15 -7.83 5.64 -10.53
C PHE A 15 -8.60 4.33 -10.75
N ILE A 16 -9.29 4.19 -11.88
CA ILE A 16 -10.07 2.98 -12.21
C ILE A 16 -9.17 1.74 -12.25
N ILE A 17 -8.01 1.82 -12.91
CA ILE A 17 -7.03 0.73 -12.95
C ILE A 17 -6.59 0.33 -11.54
N THR A 18 -6.30 1.32 -10.69
CA THR A 18 -5.90 1.07 -9.29
C THR A 18 -7.00 0.36 -8.51
N GLN A 19 -8.28 0.72 -8.72
CA GLN A 19 -9.39 0.02 -8.08
C GLN A 19 -9.47 -1.44 -8.50
N PHE A 20 -9.32 -1.75 -9.79
CA PHE A 20 -9.32 -3.14 -10.26
C PHE A 20 -8.15 -3.96 -9.72
N ILE A 21 -6.95 -3.37 -9.69
CA ILE A 21 -5.79 -4.02 -9.06
C ILE A 21 -6.07 -4.20 -7.56
N GLY A 22 -6.64 -3.20 -6.90
CA GLY A 22 -7.06 -3.24 -5.49
C GLY A 22 -7.95 -4.43 -5.18
N LEU A 23 -9.03 -4.59 -5.94
CA LEU A 23 -9.95 -5.71 -5.80
C LEU A 23 -9.27 -7.06 -6.02
N PHE A 24 -8.38 -7.15 -7.01
CA PHE A 24 -7.60 -8.37 -7.24
C PHE A 24 -6.68 -8.71 -6.07
N VAL A 25 -5.87 -7.75 -5.62
CA VAL A 25 -4.88 -7.96 -4.54
C VAL A 25 -5.59 -8.29 -3.23
N VAL A 26 -6.62 -7.53 -2.85
CA VAL A 26 -7.43 -7.80 -1.65
C VAL A 26 -8.09 -9.16 -1.75
N GLY A 27 -8.72 -9.47 -2.89
CA GLY A 27 -9.40 -10.75 -3.11
C GLY A 27 -8.45 -11.94 -3.01
N HIS A 28 -7.20 -11.82 -3.46
CA HIS A 28 -6.19 -12.86 -3.31
C HIS A 28 -5.91 -13.20 -1.84
N TYR A 29 -5.76 -12.19 -0.98
CA TYR A 29 -5.45 -12.37 0.45
C TYR A 29 -6.66 -12.67 1.34
N LEU A 30 -7.88 -12.54 0.81
CA LEU A 30 -9.11 -12.99 1.49
C LEU A 30 -9.41 -14.47 1.26
N GLN A 31 -8.73 -15.13 0.32
CA GLN A 31 -8.93 -16.56 0.05
C GLN A 31 -8.20 -17.44 1.08
N ASP A 32 -8.87 -18.52 1.50
CA ASP A 32 -8.30 -19.51 2.41
C ASP A 32 -6.99 -20.10 1.84
N GLY A 33 -5.92 -20.02 2.63
CA GLY A 33 -4.58 -20.52 2.27
C GLY A 33 -3.60 -19.45 1.78
N ASN A 34 -4.06 -18.23 1.50
CA ASN A 34 -3.18 -17.09 1.21
C ASN A 34 -3.12 -16.16 2.42
N SER A 35 -1.94 -16.04 3.05
CA SER A 35 -1.72 -15.10 4.15
C SER A 35 -0.90 -13.90 3.71
N LEU A 36 -1.12 -12.77 4.38
CA LEU A 36 -0.29 -11.59 4.19
C LEU A 36 1.14 -11.88 4.66
N PRO A 37 2.16 -11.54 3.85
CA PRO A 37 3.54 -11.80 4.22
C PRO A 37 4.01 -10.88 5.35
N LEU A 38 5.21 -11.14 5.88
CA LEU A 38 5.91 -10.31 6.88
C LEU A 38 5.18 -10.20 8.24
N GLY A 39 4.28 -11.13 8.56
CA GLY A 39 3.51 -11.09 9.82
C GLY A 39 2.50 -9.96 9.86
N LEU A 40 2.09 -9.43 8.69
CA LEU A 40 1.09 -8.38 8.55
C LEU A 40 -0.33 -8.96 8.48
N GLU A 41 -0.55 -10.11 9.10
CA GLU A 41 -1.87 -10.75 9.15
C GLU A 41 -2.86 -9.81 9.82
N THR A 42 -3.99 -9.61 9.15
CA THR A 42 -5.04 -8.74 9.64
C THR A 42 -5.95 -9.55 10.57
N PRO A 43 -6.29 -9.02 11.76
CA PRO A 43 -7.35 -9.62 12.55
C PRO A 43 -8.65 -9.65 11.72
N GLN A 44 -9.44 -10.69 11.92
CA GLN A 44 -10.78 -10.80 11.35
C GLN A 44 -11.80 -10.49 12.46
N PRO A 45 -12.19 -9.22 12.64
CA PRO A 45 -13.17 -8.86 13.66
C PRO A 45 -14.52 -9.51 13.35
N GLU A 46 -15.12 -10.13 14.37
CA GLU A 46 -16.40 -10.82 14.26
C GLU A 46 -17.56 -9.93 14.72
N THR A 47 -17.29 -9.00 15.64
CA THR A 47 -18.29 -8.13 16.26
C THR A 47 -18.12 -6.66 15.86
N GLN A 48 -19.24 -5.91 15.77
CA GLN A 48 -19.20 -4.47 15.45
C GLN A 48 -18.33 -3.67 16.44
N ALA A 49 -18.35 -4.04 17.72
CA ALA A 49 -17.53 -3.41 18.75
C ALA A 49 -16.02 -3.58 18.48
N GLU A 50 -15.60 -4.72 17.93
CA GLU A 50 -14.20 -4.95 17.54
C GLU A 50 -13.81 -4.08 16.33
N TYR A 51 -14.67 -3.99 15.31
CA TYR A 51 -14.42 -3.11 14.17
C TYR A 51 -14.21 -1.65 14.61
N SER A 52 -15.10 -1.11 15.46
CA SER A 52 -14.94 0.25 15.99
C SER A 52 -13.69 0.40 16.86
N GLY A 53 -13.35 -0.62 17.65
CA GLY A 53 -12.12 -0.65 18.44
C GLY A 53 -10.86 -0.55 17.57
N PHE A 54 -10.74 -1.40 16.55
CA PHE A 54 -9.62 -1.37 15.62
C PHE A 54 -9.54 -0.07 14.83
N PHE A 55 -10.68 0.49 14.42
CA PHE A 55 -10.73 1.79 13.76
C PHE A 55 -10.12 2.90 14.63
N LEU A 56 -10.52 2.98 15.91
CA LEU A 56 -9.94 3.94 16.84
C LEU A 56 -8.44 3.74 17.01
N THR A 57 -7.97 2.49 17.15
CA THR A 57 -6.54 2.18 17.23
C THR A 57 -5.78 2.64 15.99
N ILE A 58 -6.33 2.40 14.80
CA ILE A 58 -5.75 2.86 13.52
C ILE A 58 -5.67 4.38 13.49
N VAL A 59 -6.76 5.09 13.84
CA VAL A 59 -6.78 6.56 13.89
C VAL A 59 -5.71 7.09 14.84
N PHE A 60 -5.59 6.53 16.05
CA PHE A 60 -4.54 6.90 17.00
C PHE A 60 -3.13 6.62 16.45
N ALA A 61 -2.92 5.47 15.80
CA ALA A 61 -1.64 5.13 15.19
C ALA A 61 -1.26 6.11 14.07
N PHE A 62 -2.21 6.53 13.23
CA PHE A 62 -1.99 7.55 12.20
C PHE A 62 -1.65 8.91 12.80
N ILE A 63 -2.33 9.34 13.87
CA ILE A 63 -2.00 10.59 14.58
C ILE A 63 -0.54 10.54 15.06
N ILE A 64 -0.14 9.45 15.72
CA ILE A 64 1.25 9.28 16.20
C ILE A 64 2.23 9.30 15.02
N ALA A 65 1.97 8.54 13.95
CA ALA A 65 2.83 8.47 12.78
C ALA A 65 3.00 9.86 12.11
N ILE A 66 1.93 10.65 12.01
CA ILE A 66 1.95 12.01 11.46
C ILE A 66 2.76 12.95 12.37
N LEU A 67 2.59 12.87 13.69
CA LEU A 67 3.36 13.67 14.65
C LEU A 67 4.86 13.34 14.57
N ILE A 68 5.22 12.06 14.49
CA ILE A 68 6.60 11.61 14.27
C ILE A 68 7.13 12.14 12.94
N PHE A 69 6.35 12.06 11.87
CA PHE A 69 6.74 12.57 10.56
C PHE A 69 7.06 14.07 10.59
N PHE A 70 6.19 14.88 11.22
CA PHE A 70 6.44 16.31 11.38
C PHE A 70 7.66 16.60 12.26
N PHE A 71 7.84 15.83 13.34
CA PHE A 71 9.00 15.94 14.22
C PHE A 71 10.32 15.64 13.46
N LEU A 72 10.37 14.55 12.69
CA LEU A 72 11.54 14.20 11.88
C LEU A 72 11.82 15.23 10.78
N THR A 73 10.78 15.80 10.18
CA THR A 73 10.91 16.88 9.18
C THR A 73 11.52 18.14 9.80
N ARG A 74 11.15 18.47 11.05
CA ARG A 74 11.73 19.57 11.83
C ARG A 74 13.24 19.39 12.09
N LEU A 75 13.69 18.15 12.26
CA LEU A 75 15.12 17.83 12.45
C LEU A 75 15.94 17.87 11.16
N LYS A 76 15.30 18.06 9.99
CA LYS A 76 15.93 18.07 8.66
C LYS A 76 16.74 16.81 8.34
N ILE A 77 16.39 15.67 8.94
CA ILE A 77 17.09 14.40 8.70
C ILE A 77 16.51 13.70 7.48
N GLU A 78 16.83 14.23 6.29
CA GLU A 78 16.33 13.75 5.01
C GLU A 78 16.62 12.26 4.79
N PHE A 79 17.77 11.77 5.25
CA PHE A 79 18.16 10.37 5.14
C PHE A 79 17.20 9.43 5.88
N ILE A 80 16.81 9.77 7.12
CA ILE A 80 15.88 8.94 7.90
C ILE A 80 14.51 8.90 7.24
N LEU A 81 14.01 10.04 6.75
CA LEU A 81 12.72 10.08 6.05
C LEU A 81 12.73 9.25 4.77
N LYS A 82 13.81 9.32 3.98
CA LYS A 82 13.98 8.50 2.78
C LYS A 82 14.07 7.01 3.09
N ALA A 83 14.83 6.63 4.11
CA ALA A 83 14.97 5.23 4.53
C ALA A 83 13.64 4.67 5.06
N TRP A 84 12.92 5.45 5.88
CA TRP A 84 11.60 5.07 6.37
C TRP A 84 10.61 4.89 5.22
N PHE A 85 10.53 5.87 4.31
CA PHE A 85 9.63 5.79 3.16
C PHE A 85 9.99 4.63 2.22
N LEU A 86 11.29 4.33 2.04
CA LEU A 86 11.76 3.18 1.28
C LEU A 86 11.24 1.86 1.86
N ILE A 87 11.32 1.69 3.18
CA ILE A 87 10.81 0.49 3.85
C ILE A 87 9.30 0.35 3.64
N VAL A 88 8.53 1.42 3.86
CA VAL A 88 7.06 1.38 3.69
C VAL A 88 6.68 1.06 2.25
N VAL A 89 7.36 1.66 1.26
CA VAL A 89 7.11 1.39 -0.16
C VAL A 89 7.48 -0.04 -0.55
N ILE A 90 8.59 -0.58 -0.03
CA ILE A 90 8.97 -1.98 -0.26
C ILE A 90 7.89 -2.93 0.28
N ILE A 91 7.41 -2.70 1.50
CA ILE A 91 6.35 -3.51 2.10
C ILE A 91 5.10 -3.49 1.22
N ALA A 92 4.58 -2.29 0.90
CA ALA A 92 3.37 -2.16 0.09
C ALA A 92 3.51 -2.78 -1.31
N LEU A 93 4.63 -2.54 -1.99
CA LEU A 93 4.89 -3.12 -3.31
C LEU A 93 5.04 -4.64 -3.25
N SER A 94 5.71 -5.17 -2.23
CA SER A 94 5.92 -6.61 -2.09
C SER A 94 4.60 -7.36 -1.91
N ILE A 95 3.65 -6.80 -1.15
CA ILE A 95 2.31 -7.38 -0.97
C ILE A 95 1.58 -7.43 -2.32
N SER A 96 1.46 -6.30 -3.03
CA SER A 96 0.79 -6.28 -4.34
C SER A 96 1.45 -7.19 -5.36
N LEU A 97 2.78 -7.12 -5.50
CA LEU A 97 3.51 -7.92 -6.47
C LEU A 97 3.48 -9.40 -6.13
N ALA A 98 3.48 -9.79 -4.85
CA ALA A 98 3.38 -11.19 -4.46
C ALA A 98 2.05 -11.79 -4.90
N SER A 99 0.94 -11.07 -4.72
CA SER A 99 -0.37 -11.53 -5.22
C SER A 99 -0.40 -11.69 -6.75
N ILE A 100 0.24 -10.77 -7.50
CA ILE A 100 0.29 -10.84 -8.96
C ILE A 100 1.22 -11.96 -9.43
N PHE A 101 2.39 -12.11 -8.79
CA PHE A 101 3.38 -13.13 -9.16
C PHE A 101 2.95 -14.54 -8.77
N SER A 102 2.03 -14.69 -7.81
CA SER A 102 1.43 -15.98 -7.45
C SER A 102 0.77 -16.67 -8.64
N LEU A 103 0.31 -15.90 -9.64
CA LEU A 103 -0.26 -16.42 -10.88
C LEU A 103 0.76 -17.14 -11.77
N PHE A 104 2.05 -16.86 -11.61
CA PHE A 104 3.10 -17.29 -12.54
C PHE A 104 4.16 -18.20 -11.90
N THR A 105 4.37 -18.12 -10.59
CA THR A 105 5.46 -18.84 -9.91
C THR A 105 5.16 -19.14 -8.45
N GLN A 106 5.62 -20.30 -7.98
CA GLN A 106 5.61 -20.69 -6.56
C GLN A 106 6.55 -19.83 -5.68
N TYR A 107 7.54 -19.17 -6.29
CA TYR A 107 8.48 -18.26 -5.60
C TYR A 107 8.01 -16.80 -5.64
N ALA A 108 6.69 -16.59 -5.68
CA ALA A 108 6.06 -15.28 -5.89
C ALA A 108 6.56 -14.22 -4.90
N PHE A 109 6.63 -14.55 -3.62
CA PHE A 109 7.05 -13.61 -2.59
C PHE A 109 8.52 -13.16 -2.74
N THR A 110 9.43 -14.09 -3.01
CA THR A 110 10.85 -13.77 -3.23
C THR A 110 11.02 -12.89 -4.47
N ALA A 111 10.36 -13.24 -5.57
CA ALA A 111 10.37 -12.43 -6.78
C ALA A 111 9.76 -11.03 -6.53
N ALA A 112 8.70 -10.95 -5.72
CA ALA A 112 8.04 -9.71 -5.35
C ALA A 112 8.93 -8.81 -4.51
N ILE A 113 9.68 -9.33 -3.53
CA ILE A 113 10.64 -8.54 -2.76
C ILE A 113 11.73 -7.98 -3.67
N ILE A 114 12.33 -8.80 -4.53
CA ILE A 114 13.40 -8.35 -5.43
C ILE A 114 12.90 -7.21 -6.32
N ALA A 115 11.71 -7.38 -6.91
CA ALA A 115 11.08 -6.35 -7.74
C ALA A 115 10.70 -5.11 -6.91
N ALA A 116 10.16 -5.28 -5.70
CA ALA A 116 9.76 -4.19 -4.81
C ALA A 116 10.97 -3.35 -4.38
N VAL A 117 12.10 -3.97 -4.02
CA VAL A 117 13.35 -3.27 -3.67
C VAL A 117 13.85 -2.44 -4.86
N ALA A 118 13.91 -3.04 -6.06
CA ALA A 118 14.34 -2.33 -7.25
C ALA A 118 13.42 -1.14 -7.58
N LEU A 119 12.11 -1.36 -7.60
CA LEU A 119 11.12 -0.32 -7.91
C LEU A 119 11.07 0.78 -6.84
N ALA A 120 11.12 0.44 -5.55
CA ALA A 120 11.11 1.40 -4.46
C ALA A 120 12.35 2.30 -4.49
N PHE A 121 13.54 1.72 -4.75
CA PHE A 121 14.77 2.48 -4.90
C PHE A 121 14.68 3.46 -6.08
N LEU A 122 14.21 2.97 -7.24
CA LEU A 122 14.00 3.80 -8.43
C LEU A 122 12.93 4.89 -8.21
N LYS A 123 11.88 4.62 -7.43
CA LYS A 123 10.81 5.61 -7.11
C LYS A 123 11.33 6.75 -6.24
N ILE A 124 12.15 6.45 -5.24
CA ILE A 124 12.55 7.41 -4.20
C ILE A 124 13.77 8.24 -4.63
N TYR A 125 14.74 7.61 -5.31
CA TYR A 125 15.97 8.28 -5.73
C TYR A 125 15.94 8.70 -7.21
N GLY A 126 15.05 8.13 -8.02
CA GLY A 126 14.88 8.50 -9.42
C GLY A 126 14.02 9.75 -9.62
N ARG A 127 14.21 10.42 -10.75
CA ARG A 127 13.44 11.63 -11.16
C ARG A 127 12.39 11.34 -12.24
N ASN A 128 11.99 10.08 -12.42
CA ASN A 128 11.07 9.68 -13.49
C ASN A 128 9.62 9.67 -12.99
N PHE A 129 8.83 10.64 -13.45
CA PHE A 129 7.41 10.77 -13.08
C PHE A 129 6.57 9.55 -13.50
N ILE A 130 6.91 8.88 -14.61
CA ILE A 130 6.16 7.73 -15.12
C ILE A 130 6.31 6.57 -14.14
N LEU A 131 7.53 6.27 -13.72
CA LEU A 131 7.80 5.21 -12.75
C LEU A 131 7.14 5.52 -11.41
N HIS A 132 7.16 6.79 -10.99
CA HIS A 132 6.51 7.22 -9.75
C HIS A 132 5.00 6.94 -9.77
N ASN A 133 4.33 7.33 -10.85
CA ASN A 133 2.89 7.13 -11.05
C ASN A 133 2.52 5.65 -11.25
N LEU A 134 3.35 4.89 -11.97
CA LEU A 134 3.11 3.46 -12.22
C LEU A 134 3.25 2.65 -10.93
N THR A 135 4.26 2.93 -10.10
CA THR A 135 4.45 2.27 -8.81
C THR A 135 3.32 2.60 -7.84
N GLU A 136 2.69 3.77 -7.93
CA GLU A 136 1.50 4.11 -7.14
C GLU A 136 0.30 3.23 -7.44
N LEU A 137 0.11 2.82 -8.70
CA LEU A 137 -0.94 1.86 -9.07
C LEU A 137 -0.80 0.53 -8.33
N LEU A 138 0.40 0.19 -7.85
CA LEU A 138 0.70 -1.02 -7.10
C LEU A 138 0.82 -0.78 -5.58
N ILE A 139 1.26 0.39 -5.14
CA ILE A 139 1.36 0.71 -3.70
C ILE A 139 -0.03 0.77 -3.06
N TYR A 140 -1.00 1.44 -3.70
CA TYR A 140 -2.33 1.61 -3.10
C TYR A 140 -3.07 0.28 -2.87
N PRO A 141 -3.09 -0.69 -3.82
CA PRO A 141 -3.63 -2.03 -3.57
C PRO A 141 -2.97 -2.78 -2.42
N GLY A 142 -1.65 -2.62 -2.23
CA GLY A 142 -0.90 -3.32 -1.19
C GLY A 142 -1.23 -2.78 0.19
N ILE A 143 -1.43 -1.47 0.29
CA ILE A 143 -1.98 -0.83 1.49
C ILE A 143 -3.42 -1.32 1.72
N ALA A 144 -4.25 -1.35 0.67
CA ALA A 144 -5.65 -1.79 0.78
C ALA A 144 -5.78 -3.22 1.30
N ALA A 145 -4.91 -4.14 0.88
CA ALA A 145 -4.90 -5.53 1.37
C ALA A 145 -4.75 -5.63 2.91
N VAL A 146 -4.03 -4.70 3.53
CA VAL A 146 -3.83 -4.66 4.99
C VAL A 146 -5.01 -4.02 5.71
N PHE A 147 -5.65 -3.02 5.12
CA PHE A 147 -6.66 -2.22 5.84
C PHE A 147 -8.10 -2.60 5.52
N VAL A 148 -8.41 -3.09 4.32
CA VAL A 148 -9.78 -3.43 3.90
C VAL A 148 -10.45 -4.47 4.81
N PRO A 149 -9.77 -5.54 5.29
CA PRO A 149 -10.40 -6.50 6.19
C PRO A 149 -10.89 -5.89 7.52
N ILE A 150 -10.29 -4.77 7.93
CA ILE A 150 -10.56 -4.08 9.21
C ILE A 150 -11.47 -2.86 9.02
N LEU A 151 -11.45 -2.25 7.83
CA LEU A 151 -12.21 -1.05 7.46
C LEU A 151 -13.38 -1.42 6.53
N ASN A 152 -14.32 -2.20 7.04
CA ASN A 152 -15.53 -2.59 6.31
C ASN A 152 -16.66 -1.56 6.53
N ILE A 153 -17.76 -1.69 5.78
CA ILE A 153 -18.97 -0.87 5.88
C ILE A 153 -19.55 -0.90 7.31
N TYR A 154 -19.29 -1.97 8.06
CA TYR A 154 -19.70 -2.14 9.47
C TYR A 154 -18.78 -1.44 10.49
N THR A 155 -17.70 -0.80 10.03
CA THR A 155 -16.76 -0.09 10.90
C THR A 155 -17.33 1.25 11.43
N VAL A 156 -18.37 1.79 10.79
CA VAL A 156 -19.05 3.05 11.16
C VAL A 156 -20.48 2.80 11.60
#